data_AF-A0A0R2L9W8-F1
#
_entry.id   AF-A0A0R2L9W8-F1
#
_cell.length_a   1.000
_cell.length_b   1.000
_cell.length_c   1.000
_cell.angle_alpha   90.00
_cell.angle_beta   90.00
_cell.angle_gamma   90.00
#
_symmetry.space_group_name_H-M   'P 1'
#
loop_
_entity.id
_entity.type
_entity.pdbx_description
1 polymer ?
#
loop_
_entity_poly.entity_id
_entity_poly.type
_entity_poly.pdbx_seq_one_letter_code
_entity_poly.pdbx_strand_id
1 'polypeptide(L)' 'MNDEKKLLEYMSNFYSIPAKKLTETYTIDQLKDAYIEIEHKTKYQKHLNDKKDFPSEYLMREFSPL' A
#
# COMPACT_ATOMS: atom_id res chain seq x y z
N MET A 1 -19.01 -14.65 -3.04
CA MET A 1 -18.16 -14.35 -1.87
C MET A 1 -18.27 -12.85 -1.62
N ASN A 2 -18.37 -12.41 -0.36
CA ASN A 2 -18.72 -11.03 -0.05
C ASN A 2 -17.44 -10.17 -0.01
N ASP A 3 -17.08 -9.53 -1.12
CA ASP A 3 -15.81 -8.79 -1.27
C ASP A 3 -15.68 -7.63 -0.26
N GLU A 4 -16.80 -7.04 0.16
CA GLU A 4 -16.85 -6.04 1.23
C GLU A 4 -16.43 -6.62 2.59
N LYS A 5 -16.79 -7.88 2.88
CA LYS A 5 -16.39 -8.55 4.12
C LYS A 5 -14.87 -8.77 4.15
N LYS A 6 -14.29 -9.16 3.01
CA LYS A 6 -12.83 -9.32 2.88
C LYS A 6 -12.10 -7.99 3.03
N LEU A 7 -12.62 -6.93 2.41
CA LEU A 7 -12.09 -5.57 2.58
C LEU A 7 -12.12 -5.15 4.05
N LEU A 8 -13.26 -5.32 4.72
CA LEU A 8 -13.40 -4.96 6.14
C LEU A 8 -12.47 -5.76 7.04
N GLU A 9 -12.31 -7.06 6.79
CA GLU A 9 -11.39 -7.91 7.53
C GLU A 9 -9.93 -7.49 7.31
N TYR A 10 -9.54 -7.22 6.07
CA TYR A 10 -8.22 -6.71 5.73
C TYR A 10 -7.93 -5.39 6.44
N MET A 11 -8.83 -4.41 6.33
CA MET A 11 -8.67 -3.09 6.93
C MET A 11 -8.68 -3.16 8.46
N SER A 12 -9.49 -4.05 9.03
CA SER A 12 -9.55 -4.30 10.47
C SER A 12 -8.19 -4.78 10.99
N ASN A 13 -7.57 -5.73 10.29
CA ASN A 13 -6.26 -6.24 10.62
C ASN A 13 -5.16 -5.19 10.38
N PHE A 14 -5.20 -4.47 9.26
CA PHE A 14 -4.19 -3.47 8.90
C PHE A 14 -4.11 -2.33 9.92
N TYR A 15 -5.25 -1.80 10.34
CA TYR A 15 -5.29 -0.70 11.32
C TYR A 15 -5.39 -1.16 12.78
N SER A 16 -5.52 -2.48 13.04
CA SER A 16 -5.83 -3.03 14.36
C SER A 16 -7.10 -2.41 14.99
N ILE A 17 -8.09 -2.11 14.15
CA ILE A 17 -9.38 -1.53 14.53
C ILE A 17 -10.47 -2.57 14.26
N PRO A 18 -11.44 -2.80 15.16
CA PRO A 18 -12.54 -3.73 14.88
C PRO A 18 -13.33 -3.34 13.62
N ALA A 19 -13.66 -4.31 12.75
CA ALA A 19 -14.44 -4.09 11.53
C ALA A 19 -15.74 -3.30 11.76
N LYS A 20 -16.42 -3.55 12.89
CA LYS A 20 -17.63 -2.81 13.28
C LYS A 20 -17.37 -1.31 13.47
N LYS A 21 -16.24 -0.96 14.09
CA LYS A 21 -15.83 0.44 14.30
C LYS A 21 -15.41 1.11 12.98
N LEU A 22 -14.84 0.34 12.05
CA LEU A 22 -14.55 0.83 10.70
C LEU A 22 -15.84 1.18 9.94
N THR A 23 -16.88 0.35 10.00
CA THR A 23 -18.17 0.64 9.35
C THR A 23 -18.97 1.78 10.00
N GLU A 24 -18.72 2.04 11.29
CA GLU A 24 -19.32 3.18 12.01
C GLU A 24 -18.63 4.51 11.67
N THR A 25 -17.35 4.45 11.27
CA THR A 25 -16.51 5.65 11.05
C THR A 25 -16.36 5.99 9.57
N TYR A 26 -16.37 4.98 8.68
CA TYR A 26 -16.06 5.14 7.26
C TYR A 26 -17.08 4.42 6.37
N THR A 27 -17.31 4.97 5.18
CA THR A 27 -18.09 4.28 4.16
C THR A 27 -17.25 3.18 3.50
N ILE A 28 -17.92 2.20 2.89
CA ILE A 28 -17.24 1.13 2.15
C ILE A 28 -16.35 1.70 1.04
N ASP A 29 -16.77 2.76 0.35
CA ASP A 29 -15.98 3.36 -0.73
C ASP A 29 -14.72 4.07 -0.21
N GLN A 30 -14.79 4.75 0.95
CA GLN A 30 -13.59 5.29 1.60
C GLN A 30 -12.60 4.19 1.99
N LEU A 31 -13.11 3.05 2.45
CA LEU A 31 -12.27 1.89 2.76
C LEU A 31 -11.65 1.27 1.50
N LYS A 32 -12.36 1.26 0.36
CA LYS A 32 -11.82 0.82 -0.93
C LYS A 32 -10.70 1.74 -1.42
N ASP A 33 -10.91 3.05 -1.35
CA ASP A 33 -9.90 4.04 -1.76
C ASP A 33 -8.62 3.89 -0.92
N ALA A 34 -8.78 3.75 0.41
CA ALA A 34 -7.66 3.51 1.32
C ALA A 34 -6.94 2.18 1.03
N TYR A 35 -7.69 1.12 0.70
CA TYR A 35 -7.11 -0.16 0.28
C TYR A 35 -6.27 -0.02 -0.99
N ILE A 36 -6.77 0.68 -2.01
CA ILE A 36 -6.05 0.92 -3.26
C ILE A 36 -4.75 1.69 -2.99
N GLU A 37 -4.78 2.70 -2.11
CA GLU A 37 -3.59 3.46 -1.72
C GLU A 37 -2.54 2.57 -1.01
N ILE A 38 -2.98 1.72 -0.08
CA ILE A 38 -2.11 0.75 0.61
C ILE A 38 -1.50 -0.22 -0.39
N GLU A 39 -2.29 -0.76 -1.32
CA GLU A 39 -1.82 -1.70 -2.34
C GLU A 39 -0.79 -1.05 -3.27
N HIS A 40 -1.06 0.17 -3.73
CA HIS A 40 -0.15 0.94 -4.57
C HIS A 40 1.17 1.22 -3.86
N LYS A 41 1.14 1.68 -2.61
CA LYS A 41 2.35 1.92 -1.81
C LYS A 41 3.14 0.63 -1.59
N THR A 42 2.47 -0.47 -1.29
CA THR A 42 3.12 -1.77 -1.04
C THR A 42 3.76 -2.32 -2.31
N LYS A 43 3.06 -2.25 -3.45
CA LYS A 43 3.61 -2.66 -4.76
C LYS A 43 4.77 -1.77 -5.18
N TYR A 44 4.65 -0.47 -4.98
CA TYR A 44 5.72 0.48 -5.29
C TYR A 44 6.97 0.23 -4.43
N GLN A 45 6.79 -0.01 -3.12
CA GLN A 45 7.88 -0.37 -2.22
C GLN A 45 8.53 -1.69 -2.61
N LYS A 46 7.74 -2.69 -3.02
CA LYS A 46 8.26 -3.95 -3.56
C LYS A 46 9.07 -3.72 -4.83
N HIS A 47 8.58 -2.91 -5.77
CA HIS A 47 9.33 -2.56 -6.98
C HIS A 47 10.65 -1.85 -6.68
N LEU A 48 10.69 -0.97 -5.68
CA LEU A 48 11.94 -0.34 -5.23
C LEU A 48 12.90 -1.34 -4.57
N ASN A 49 12.39 -2.27 -3.78
CA ASN A 49 13.19 -3.32 -3.13
C ASN A 49 13.69 -4.36 -4.14
N ASP A 50 12.87 -4.78 -5.10
CA ASP A 50 13.27 -5.68 -6.19
C ASP A 50 14.29 -5.00 -7.12
N LYS A 51 14.31 -3.67 -7.18
CA LYS A 51 15.33 -2.88 -7.87
C LYS A 51 16.60 -2.62 -7.06
N LYS A 52 16.72 -3.06 -5.80
CA LYS A 52 18.01 -2.99 -5.07
C LYS A 52 19.10 -3.92 -5.61
N ASP A 53 18.74 -4.90 -6.45
CA ASP A 53 19.69 -5.71 -7.21
C ASP A 53 20.09 -5.08 -8.56
N PHE A 54 19.67 -3.83 -8.86
CA PHE A 54 20.28 -3.11 -9.97
C PHE A 54 21.72 -2.72 -9.59
N PRO A 55 22.71 -3.01 -10.45
CA PRO A 55 24.08 -2.61 -10.18
C PRO A 55 24.13 -1.09 -10.02
N SER A 56 24.56 -0.65 -8.84
CA SER A 56 24.69 0.75 -8.42
C SER A 56 25.56 1.64 -9.35
N GLU A 57 26.14 1.08 -10.41
CA GLU A 57 26.93 1.79 -11.41
C GLU A 57 26.13 2.80 -12.24
N TYR A 58 24.82 2.58 -12.46
CA TYR A 58 24.04 3.46 -13.35
C TYR A 58 23.49 4.73 -12.68
N LEU A 59 23.47 4.80 -11.34
CA LEU A 59 22.96 5.98 -10.61
C LEU A 59 24.05 7.01 -10.27
N MET A 60 25.33 6.70 -10.45
CA MET A 60 26.43 7.63 -10.14
C MET A 60 26.83 8.58 -11.29
N ARG A 61 26.26 8.47 -12.50
CA ARG A 61 26.66 9.33 -13.63
C ARG A 61 25.89 10.65 -13.77
N GLU A 62 24.71 10.80 -13.17
CA GLU A 62 23.92 12.04 -13.31
C GLU A 62 24.05 13.03 -12.15
N PHE A 63 24.87 12.72 -11.14
CA PHE A 63 25.12 13.61 -10.00
C PHE A 63 26.61 13.97 -9.81
N SER A 64 27.42 13.92 -10.86
CA SER A 64 28.71 14.63 -10.83
C SER A 64 28.46 16.10 -11.19
N PRO A 65 28.62 17.04 -10.25
CA PRO A 65 28.72 18.44 -10.64
C PRO A 65 30.08 18.62 -11.33
N LEU A 66 30.06 19.03 -12.60
CA LEU A 66 31.20 19.69 -13.22
C LEU A 66 31.23 21.15 -12.74
#